data_AF-A0A2M7L3N6-F1
#
_entry.id   AF-A0A2M7L3N6-F1
#
_cell.length_a   1.000
_cell.length_b   1.000
_cell.length_c   1.000
_cell.angle_alpha   90.00
_cell.angle_beta   90.00
_cell.angle_gamma   90.00
#
_symmetry.space_group_name_H-M   'P 1'
#
loop_
_entity.id
_entity.type
_entity.pdbx_description
1 polymer ?
#
loop_
_entity_poly.entity_id
_entity_poly.type
_entity_poly.pdbx_seq_one_letter_code
_entity_poly.pdbx_strand_id
1 'polypeptide(L)'
;MVQLSEQERSDVERELSGLNQRLQDLQQQQQQGREHVEQLNRQRDQCTKQRNSAALLQAFNASMIEQQQMLASIQAGIVKLEREKYDVVRRMKAACRTEQAYQTVHHKEEHRLERQQTLHSQREMDDLVAGRAATRAATGTA
;
A
#
# COMPACT_ATOMS: atom_id res chain seq x y z
N MET A 1 -3.48 -19.26 9.99
CA MET A 1 -3.73 -17.85 10.33
C MET A 1 -3.10 -16.91 9.28
N VAL A 2 -3.26 -17.21 7.98
CA VAL A 2 -2.58 -16.51 6.85
C VAL A 2 -3.57 -15.69 6.00
N GLN A 3 -4.86 -16.04 6.00
CA GLN A 3 -5.88 -15.39 5.17
C GLN A 3 -6.14 -13.91 5.49
N LEU A 4 -5.82 -13.46 6.71
CA LEU A 4 -5.99 -12.06 7.09
C LEU A 4 -5.01 -11.13 6.36
N SER A 5 -3.79 -11.59 5.99
CA SER A 5 -2.80 -10.71 5.33
C SER A 5 -3.11 -10.48 3.84
N GLU A 6 -3.67 -11.45 3.14
CA GLU A 6 -4.07 -11.29 1.73
C GLU A 6 -5.24 -10.31 1.58
N GLN A 7 -6.20 -10.34 2.51
CA GLN A 7 -7.32 -9.40 2.51
C GLN A 7 -6.88 -7.97 2.85
N GLU A 8 -6.03 -7.80 3.88
CA GLU A 8 -5.44 -6.50 4.22
C GLU A 8 -4.60 -5.93 3.06
N ARG A 9 -3.84 -6.78 2.37
CA ARG A 9 -3.09 -6.41 1.17
C ARG A 9 -4.02 -5.97 0.05
N SER A 10 -5.11 -6.71 -0.20
CA SER A 10 -6.10 -6.36 -1.22
C SER A 10 -6.78 -5.02 -0.93
N ASP A 11 -7.11 -4.75 0.33
CA ASP A 11 -7.71 -3.48 0.75
C ASP A 11 -6.74 -2.30 0.56
N VAL A 12 -5.46 -2.49 0.88
CA VAL A 12 -4.41 -1.50 0.64
C VAL A 12 -4.17 -1.27 -0.85
N GLU A 13 -4.14 -2.32 -1.67
CA GLU A 13 -4.00 -2.20 -3.13
C GLU A 13 -5.19 -1.44 -3.74
N ARG A 14 -6.41 -1.68 -3.23
CA ARG A 14 -7.62 -0.94 -3.64
C ARG A 14 -7.54 0.53 -3.21
N GLU A 15 -7.11 0.83 -1.98
CA GLU A 15 -6.91 2.19 -1.49
C GLU A 15 -5.88 2.94 -2.36
N LEU A 16 -4.74 2.31 -2.67
CA LEU A 16 -3.71 2.86 -3.54
C LEU A 16 -4.20 3.11 -4.97
N SER A 17 -4.98 2.19 -5.53
CA SER A 17 -5.62 2.36 -6.84
C SER A 17 -6.53 3.59 -6.85
N GLY A 18 -7.39 3.74 -5.82
CA GLY A 18 -8.27 4.89 -5.69
C GLY A 18 -7.51 6.21 -5.54
N LEU A 19 -6.44 6.23 -4.74
CA LEU A 19 -5.59 7.42 -4.60
C LEU A 19 -4.87 7.79 -5.90
N ASN A 20 -4.37 6.79 -6.64
CA ASN A 20 -3.71 7.01 -7.94
C ASN A 20 -4.69 7.58 -8.97
N GLN A 21 -5.93 7.07 -9.03
CA GLN A 21 -6.94 7.59 -9.94
C GLN A 21 -7.23 9.06 -9.64
N ARG A 22 -7.49 9.41 -8.37
CA ARG A 22 -7.74 10.80 -7.97
C ARG A 22 -6.57 11.72 -8.27
N LEU A 23 -5.35 11.23 -8.11
CA LEU A 23 -4.14 11.99 -8.42
C LEU A 23 -4.02 12.25 -9.93
N GLN A 24 -4.30 11.24 -10.76
CA GLN A 24 -4.35 11.39 -12.20
C GLN A 24 -5.42 12.40 -12.64
N ASP A 25 -6.62 12.34 -12.04
CA ASP A 25 -7.71 13.26 -12.34
C ASP A 25 -7.32 14.71 -11.99
N LEU A 26 -6.71 14.94 -10.82
CA LEU A 26 -6.23 16.27 -10.42
C LEU A 26 -5.09 16.77 -11.31
N GLN A 27 -4.17 15.89 -11.73
CA GLN A 27 -3.10 16.26 -12.68
C GLN A 27 -3.67 16.65 -14.04
N GLN A 28 -4.70 15.94 -14.51
CA GLN A 28 -5.38 16.30 -15.75
C GLN A 28 -6.09 17.65 -15.63
N GLN A 29 -6.81 17.89 -14.53
CA GLN A 29 -7.44 19.19 -14.26
C GLN A 29 -6.41 20.32 -14.16
N GLN A 30 -5.26 20.07 -13.55
CA GLN A 30 -4.16 21.03 -13.49
C GLN A 30 -3.67 21.39 -14.90
N GLN A 31 -3.47 20.39 -15.76
CA GLN A 31 -3.00 20.61 -17.12
C GLN A 31 -4.01 21.43 -17.93
N GLN A 32 -5.31 21.09 -17.85
CA GLN A 32 -6.38 21.85 -18.49
C GLN A 32 -6.45 23.30 -17.98
N GLY A 33 -6.32 23.50 -16.66
CA GLY A 33 -6.29 24.84 -16.07
C GLY A 33 -5.11 25.68 -16.57
N ARG A 34 -3.93 25.08 -16.76
CA ARG A 34 -2.76 25.78 -17.34
C ARG A 34 -3.00 26.19 -18.78
N GLU A 35 -3.58 25.31 -19.59
CA GLU A 35 -3.93 25.60 -20.99
C GLU A 35 -4.95 26.75 -21.07
N HIS A 36 -5.94 26.77 -20.18
CA HIS A 36 -6.90 27.88 -20.09
C HIS A 36 -6.23 29.21 -19.70
N VAL A 37 -5.28 29.20 -18.75
CA VAL A 37 -4.50 30.40 -18.38
C VAL A 37 -3.69 30.92 -19.57
N GLU A 38 -3.06 30.04 -20.34
CA GLU A 38 -2.34 30.44 -21.56
C GLU A 38 -3.28 31.07 -22.59
N GLN A 39 -4.46 30.47 -22.79
CA GLN A 39 -5.47 30.99 -23.70
C GLN A 39 -5.97 32.37 -23.27
N LEU A 40 -6.27 32.56 -21.97
CA LEU A 40 -6.70 33.85 -21.42
C LEU A 40 -5.62 34.92 -21.60
N ASN A 41 -4.34 34.58 -21.40
CA ASN A 41 -3.24 35.51 -21.66
C ASN A 41 -3.19 35.93 -23.13
N ARG A 42 -3.30 34.98 -24.07
CA ARG A 42 -3.33 35.30 -25.52
C ARG A 42 -4.52 36.21 -25.86
N GLN A 43 -5.70 35.95 -25.31
CA GLN A 43 -6.91 36.75 -25.54
C GLN A 43 -6.78 38.17 -24.94
N ARG A 44 -6.23 38.29 -23.73
CA ARG A 44 -5.95 39.59 -23.09
C ARG A 44 -4.97 40.41 -23.93
N ASP A 45 -3.91 39.79 -24.43
CA ASP A 45 -2.90 40.46 -25.24
C ASP A 45 -3.48 40.94 -26.58
N GLN A 46 -4.37 40.16 -27.20
CA GLN A 46 -5.13 40.58 -28.38
C GLN A 46 -6.04 41.77 -28.06
N CYS A 47 -6.77 41.74 -26.94
CA CYS A 47 -7.65 42.83 -26.54
C CYS A 47 -6.89 44.14 -26.27
N THR A 48 -5.71 44.03 -25.65
CA THR A 48 -4.81 45.17 -25.43
C THR A 48 -4.38 45.80 -26.76
N LYS A 49 -4.01 44.98 -27.75
CA LYS A 49 -3.60 45.45 -29.09
C LYS A 49 -4.75 46.14 -29.85
N GLN A 50 -5.98 45.68 -29.66
CA GLN A 50 -7.17 46.23 -30.30
C GLN A 50 -7.71 47.50 -29.62
N ARG A 51 -7.06 47.98 -28.53
CA ARG A 51 -7.55 49.10 -27.71
C ARG A 51 -8.98 48.88 -27.20
N ASN A 52 -9.32 47.64 -26.87
CA ASN A 52 -10.62 47.31 -26.28
C ASN A 52 -10.78 47.98 -24.90
N SER A 53 -12.02 48.04 -24.41
CA SER A 53 -12.36 48.78 -23.20
C SER A 53 -11.61 48.27 -21.95
N ALA A 54 -11.30 49.19 -21.03
CA ALA A 54 -10.67 48.85 -19.76
C ALA A 54 -11.47 47.82 -18.93
N ALA A 55 -12.81 47.81 -19.08
CA ALA A 55 -13.68 46.84 -18.43
C ALA A 55 -13.41 45.40 -18.89
N LEU A 56 -13.12 45.19 -20.19
CA LEU A 56 -12.80 43.87 -20.72
C LEU A 56 -11.45 43.37 -20.19
N LEU A 57 -10.45 44.25 -20.10
CA LEU A 57 -9.15 43.91 -19.52
C LEU A 57 -9.26 43.57 -18.02
N GLN A 58 -10.12 44.27 -17.28
CA GLN A 58 -10.42 43.94 -15.88
C GLN A 58 -11.09 42.56 -15.75
N ALA A 59 -12.04 42.22 -16.63
CA ALA A 59 -12.68 40.91 -16.63
C ALA A 59 -11.68 39.77 -16.89
N PHE A 60 -10.72 39.97 -17.80
CA PHE A 60 -9.62 39.01 -18.03
C PHE A 60 -8.74 38.86 -16.79
N ASN A 61 -8.39 39.96 -16.12
CA ASN A 61 -7.58 39.90 -14.91
C ASN A 61 -8.30 39.16 -13.76
N ALA A 62 -9.61 39.40 -13.59
CA ALA A 62 -10.41 38.66 -12.61
C ALA A 62 -10.44 37.16 -12.92
N SER A 63 -10.71 36.80 -14.18
CA SER A 63 -10.72 35.39 -14.64
C SER A 63 -9.35 34.72 -14.44
N MET A 64 -8.25 35.43 -14.70
CA MET A 64 -6.88 34.95 -14.46
C MET A 64 -6.62 34.67 -12.98
N ILE A 65 -7.06 35.55 -12.08
CA ILE A 65 -6.92 35.37 -10.63
C ILE A 65 -7.69 34.13 -10.18
N GLU A 66 -8.93 33.95 -10.64
CA GLU A 66 -9.76 32.78 -10.33
C GLU A 66 -9.10 31.47 -10.81
N GLN A 67 -8.57 31.45 -12.04
CA GLN A 67 -7.85 30.29 -12.57
C GLN A 67 -6.58 29.99 -11.77
N GLN A 68 -5.83 31.01 -11.35
CA GLN A 68 -4.63 30.82 -10.53
C GLN A 68 -4.97 30.26 -9.14
N GLN A 69 -6.07 30.72 -8.52
CA GLN A 69 -6.56 30.20 -7.25
C GLN A 69 -7.02 28.73 -7.37
N MET A 70 -7.69 28.40 -8.47
CA MET A 70 -8.07 27.02 -8.77
C MET A 70 -6.84 26.11 -8.92
N LEU A 71 -5.84 26.53 -9.70
CA LEU A 71 -4.58 25.79 -9.85
C LEU A 71 -3.83 25.60 -8.54
N ALA A 72 -3.81 26.62 -7.67
CA ALA A 72 -3.21 26.50 -6.34
C ALA A 72 -3.95 25.48 -5.47
N SER A 73 -5.29 25.47 -5.53
CA SER A 73 -6.12 24.50 -4.80
C SER A 73 -5.90 23.07 -5.31
N ILE A 74 -5.83 22.88 -6.63
CA ILE A 74 -5.50 21.59 -7.24
C ILE A 74 -4.12 21.11 -6.80
N GLN A 75 -3.11 21.99 -6.82
CA GLN A 75 -1.76 21.65 -6.39
C GLN A 75 -1.72 21.23 -4.91
N ALA A 76 -2.45 21.94 -4.03
CA ALA A 76 -2.58 21.55 -2.63
C ALA A 76 -3.25 20.17 -2.48
N GLY A 77 -4.26 19.88 -3.30
CA GLY A 77 -4.91 18.58 -3.39
C GLY A 77 -3.96 17.46 -3.81
N ILE A 78 -3.14 17.69 -4.85
CA ILE A 78 -2.12 16.73 -5.32
C ILE A 78 -1.13 16.43 -4.19
N VAL A 79 -0.57 17.46 -3.55
CA VAL A 79 0.39 17.29 -2.43
C VAL A 79 -0.23 16.50 -1.28
N LYS A 80 -1.50 16.72 -0.98
CA LYS A 80 -2.23 15.96 0.05
C LYS A 80 -2.35 14.48 -0.33
N LEU A 81 -2.78 14.18 -1.56
CA LEU A 81 -2.90 12.81 -2.05
C LEU A 81 -1.54 12.08 -2.09
N GLU A 82 -0.47 12.77 -2.46
CA GLU A 82 0.89 12.21 -2.45
C GLU A 82 1.34 11.82 -1.02
N ARG A 83 1.01 12.66 -0.03
CA ARG A 83 1.26 12.36 1.39
C ARG A 83 0.44 11.15 1.86
N GLU A 84 -0.86 11.13 1.53
CA GLU A 84 -1.73 9.99 1.86
C GLU A 84 -1.21 8.69 1.24
N LYS A 85 -0.81 8.72 -0.03
CA LYS A 85 -0.18 7.58 -0.72
C LYS A 85 1.10 7.12 -0.02
N TYR A 86 1.96 8.06 0.37
CA TYR A 86 3.18 7.75 1.12
C TYR A 86 2.85 7.05 2.46
N ASP A 87 1.86 7.55 3.20
CA ASP A 87 1.44 6.96 4.47
C ASP A 87 0.85 5.55 4.30
N VAL A 88 0.03 5.32 3.27
CA VAL A 88 -0.50 3.98 2.93
C VAL A 88 0.65 3.01 2.62
N VAL A 89 1.60 3.40 1.75
CA VAL A 89 2.76 2.57 1.42
C VAL A 89 3.62 2.29 2.65
N ARG A 90 3.79 3.28 3.54
CA ARG A 90 4.53 3.09 4.79
C ARG A 90 3.83 2.09 5.71
N ARG A 91 2.51 2.18 5.88
CA ARG A 91 1.70 1.22 6.66
C ARG A 91 1.83 -0.19 6.09
N MET A 92 1.75 -0.34 4.76
CA MET A 92 1.93 -1.62 4.07
C MET A 92 3.30 -2.23 4.33
N LYS A 93 4.38 -1.44 4.21
CA LYS A 93 5.74 -1.90 4.51
C LYS A 93 5.90 -2.37 5.95
N ALA A 94 5.27 -1.69 6.90
CA ALA A 94 5.29 -2.10 8.29
C ALA A 94 4.54 -3.43 8.50
N ALA A 95 3.35 -3.57 7.91
CA ALA A 95 2.55 -4.79 7.97
C ALA A 95 3.30 -6.01 7.39
N CYS A 96 3.91 -5.89 6.21
CA CYS A 96 4.67 -6.98 5.59
C CYS A 96 5.86 -7.44 6.44
N ARG A 97 6.57 -6.51 7.12
CA ARG A 97 7.67 -6.86 8.03
C ARG A 97 7.17 -7.66 9.23
N THR A 98 6.05 -7.24 9.80
CA THR A 98 5.41 -7.92 10.92
C THR A 98 4.95 -9.33 10.52
N GLU A 99 4.34 -9.48 9.34
CA GLU A 99 3.92 -10.78 8.82
C GLU A 99 5.11 -11.74 8.64
N GLN A 100 6.20 -11.28 8.02
CA GLN A 100 7.42 -12.09 7.85
C GLN A 100 8.02 -12.54 9.19
N ALA A 101 7.96 -11.67 10.22
CA ALA A 101 8.39 -12.03 11.57
C ALA A 101 7.51 -13.13 12.17
N TYR A 102 6.18 -13.02 12.05
CA TYR A 102 5.25 -14.05 12.51
C TYR A 102 5.43 -15.37 11.76
N GLN A 103 5.56 -15.35 10.44
CA GLN A 103 5.83 -16.55 9.65
C GLN A 103 7.13 -17.22 10.10
N THR A 104 8.19 -16.45 10.34
CA THR A 104 9.47 -17.00 10.82
C THR A 104 9.32 -17.70 12.18
N VAL A 105 8.56 -17.11 13.12
CA VAL A 105 8.28 -17.73 14.43
C VAL A 105 7.43 -18.99 14.26
N HIS A 106 6.41 -18.95 13.41
CA HIS A 106 5.53 -20.09 13.14
C HIS A 106 6.31 -21.30 12.61
N HIS A 107 7.14 -21.11 11.58
CA HIS A 107 7.96 -22.20 11.01
C HIS A 107 8.93 -22.77 12.04
N LYS A 108 9.50 -21.93 12.92
CA LYS A 108 10.37 -22.40 14.01
C LYS A 108 9.60 -23.27 15.01
N GLU A 109 8.37 -22.89 15.34
CA GLU A 109 7.50 -23.66 16.24
C GLU A 109 7.04 -24.97 15.59
N GLU A 110 6.66 -24.97 14.30
CA GLU A 110 6.34 -26.18 13.55
C GLU A 110 7.52 -27.16 13.57
N HIS A 111 8.72 -26.71 13.23
CA HIS A 111 9.92 -27.56 13.29
C HIS A 111 10.29 -28.02 14.71
N ARG A 112 9.89 -27.28 15.75
CA ARG A 112 10.07 -27.70 17.14
C ARG A 112 9.10 -28.83 17.48
N LEU A 113 7.83 -28.69 17.09
CA LEU A 113 6.79 -29.69 17.29
C LEU A 113 7.07 -30.98 16.52
N GLU A 114 7.49 -30.89 15.25
CA GLU A 114 7.90 -32.03 14.43
C GLU A 114 9.05 -32.82 15.09
N ARG A 115 10.08 -32.11 15.58
CA ARG A 115 11.20 -32.75 16.30
C ARG A 115 10.73 -33.43 17.58
N GLN A 116 9.82 -32.80 18.33
CA GLN A 116 9.30 -33.38 19.57
C GLN A 116 8.48 -34.65 19.28
N GLN A 117 7.62 -34.65 18.26
CA GLN A 117 6.88 -35.83 17.84
C GLN A 117 7.81 -36.95 17.36
N THR A 118 8.86 -36.60 16.59
CA THR A 118 9.86 -37.58 16.11
C THR A 118 10.59 -38.24 17.29
N LEU A 119 11.05 -37.45 18.25
CA LEU A 119 11.71 -37.97 19.46
C LEU A 119 10.77 -38.83 20.30
N HIS A 120 9.50 -38.45 20.39
CA HIS A 120 8.51 -39.23 21.13
C HIS A 120 8.26 -40.59 20.46
N SER A 121 8.02 -40.58 19.15
CA SER A 121 7.86 -41.80 18.35
C SER A 121 9.09 -42.72 18.44
N GLN A 122 10.29 -42.13 18.43
CA GLN A 122 11.52 -42.91 18.58
C GLN A 122 11.64 -43.57 19.96
N ARG A 123 11.28 -42.84 21.03
CA ARG A 123 11.24 -43.42 22.39
C ARG A 123 10.24 -44.55 22.51
N GLU A 124 9.04 -44.41 21.95
CA GLU A 124 8.03 -45.48 21.95
C GLU A 124 8.56 -46.74 21.23
N MET A 125 9.26 -46.56 20.11
CA MET A 125 9.88 -47.67 19.40
C MET A 125 11.01 -48.32 20.21
N ASP A 126 11.86 -47.53 20.87
CA ASP A 126 12.92 -48.03 21.73
C ASP A 126 12.35 -48.81 22.93
N ASP A 127 11.28 -48.29 23.56
CA ASP A 127 10.58 -48.95 24.66
C ASP A 127 9.94 -50.29 24.21
N LEU A 128 9.35 -50.34 23.01
CA LEU A 128 8.82 -51.58 22.43
C LEU A 128 9.92 -52.61 22.17
N VAL A 129 11.09 -52.18 21.67
CA VAL A 129 12.25 -53.07 21.44
C VAL A 129 12.81 -53.56 22.76
N ALA A 130 13.01 -52.68 23.74
CA ALA A 130 13.47 -53.02 25.08
C ALA A 130 12.50 -53.96 25.79
N GLY A 131 11.19 -53.71 25.70
CA GLY A 131 10.15 -54.59 26.23
C GLY A 131 10.18 -55.99 25.60
N ARG A 132 10.36 -56.10 24.28
CA ARG A 132 10.53 -57.40 23.59
C ARG A 132 11.81 -58.12 24.01
N ALA A 133 12.91 -57.39 24.18
CA ALA A 133 14.18 -57.96 24.64
C ALA A 133 14.08 -58.45 26.10
N ALA A 134 13.47 -57.68 26.98
CA ALA A 134 13.21 -58.06 28.37
C ALA A 134 12.28 -59.27 28.47
N THR A 135 11.25 -59.33 27.63
CA THR A 135 10.34 -60.49 27.57
C THR A 135 11.06 -61.74 27.09
N ARG A 136 11.92 -61.65 26.06
CA ARG A 136 12.75 -62.78 25.60
C ARG A 136 13.76 -63.24 26.66
N ALA A 137 14.39 -62.30 27.38
CA ALA A 137 15.30 -62.62 28.47
C ALA A 137 14.58 -63.29 29.65
N ALA A 138 13.34 -62.91 29.93
CA ALA A 138 12.50 -63.53 30.96
C ALA A 138 11.95 -64.91 30.58
N THR A 139 11.72 -65.18 29.29
CA THR A 139 11.27 -66.50 28.79
C THR A 139 12.43 -67.45 28.43
N GLY A 140 13.66 -66.96 28.37
CA GLY A 140 14.87 -67.75 28.06
C GLY A 140 15.55 -68.39 29.27
N THR A 141 14.99 -68.21 30.47
CA THR A 141 15.43 -68.81 31.74
C THR A 141 14.36 -69.74 32.32
N ALA A 142 13.81 -70.63 31.49
CA ALA A 142 13.06 -71.81 31.90
C ALA A 142 13.70 -73.06 31.32
#